data_AF-A0A949Y3R7-F1
#
_entry.id   AF-A0A949Y3R7-F1
#
_cell.length_a   1.000
_cell.length_b   1.000
_cell.length_c   1.000
_cell.angle_alpha   90.00
_cell.angle_beta   90.00
_cell.angle_gamma   90.00
#
_symmetry.space_group_name_H-M   'P 1'
#
loop_
_entity.id
_entity.type
_entity.pdbx_description
1 polymer ?
#
loop_
_entity_poly.entity_id
_entity_poly.type
_entity_poly.pdbx_seq_one_letter_code
_entity_poly.pdbx_strand_id
1 'polypeptide(L)'
;MKAFEYAAPASVSEAVQLLGAPHAAALSGGTDLIGRMKDYVSSPERVVYLKDIKDLAGISGGPDTVGLTIGAGTRLADILNHKVLREACPALWQATLEVGTPQIRNMATLGGNLFQRPRDWYYRAGHGLLAMKDGKSLLREGDNRYAAIFQTDGDALFVNPSSLAVPLIALRASATIVGPEGERTVAVEHLYQVPKKKGDRELTLHHGELMTKVTIPTDKGKNASYEARQKRAHDWPLVLASVNLTFDGDAVTRAHVILGGVAPIPWRSEAAARAITGK
;
A
#
# COMPACT_ATOMS: atom_id res chain seq x y z
N MET A 1 -13.20 1.71 21.34
CA MET A 1 -13.03 0.40 20.64
C MET A 1 -14.05 -0.59 21.20
N LYS A 2 -14.61 -1.47 20.36
CA LYS A 2 -15.37 -2.64 20.84
C LYS A 2 -14.41 -3.69 21.42
N ALA A 3 -14.90 -4.58 22.29
CA ALA A 3 -14.14 -5.75 22.73
C ALA A 3 -13.90 -6.68 21.52
N PHE A 4 -12.74 -7.35 21.52
CA PHE A 4 -12.33 -8.27 20.45
C PHE A 4 -11.46 -9.38 21.04
N GLU A 5 -11.43 -10.53 20.37
CA GLU A 5 -10.47 -11.60 20.62
C GLU A 5 -9.08 -11.19 20.10
N TYR A 6 -8.03 -11.42 20.87
CA TYR A 6 -6.65 -11.23 20.45
C TYR A 6 -5.98 -12.58 20.24
N ALA A 7 -5.47 -12.82 19.04
CA ALA A 7 -4.75 -14.04 18.69
C ALA A 7 -3.33 -13.72 18.23
N ALA A 8 -2.33 -14.44 18.74
CA ALA A 8 -0.91 -14.23 18.45
C ALA A 8 -0.29 -15.52 17.88
N PRO A 9 -0.48 -15.79 16.57
CA PRO A 9 0.07 -16.98 15.93
C PRO A 9 1.60 -16.99 15.89
N ALA A 10 2.16 -18.20 15.91
CA ALA A 10 3.61 -18.42 15.79
C ALA A 10 4.06 -18.66 14.34
N SER A 11 3.13 -18.86 13.40
CA SER A 11 3.44 -19.16 12.00
C SER A 11 2.47 -18.53 11.01
N VAL A 12 2.89 -18.44 9.74
CA VAL A 12 2.02 -17.98 8.63
C VAL A 12 0.79 -18.87 8.47
N SER A 13 0.95 -20.19 8.58
CA SER A 13 -0.16 -21.15 8.45
C SER A 13 -1.22 -20.92 9.52
N GLU A 14 -0.81 -20.77 10.77
CA GLU A 14 -1.71 -20.47 11.88
C GLU A 14 -2.39 -19.10 11.71
N ALA A 15 -1.65 -18.08 11.25
CA ALA A 15 -2.23 -16.78 10.97
C ALA A 15 -3.33 -16.84 9.90
N VAL A 16 -3.11 -17.58 8.81
CA VAL A 16 -4.10 -17.79 7.75
C VAL A 16 -5.35 -18.47 8.30
N GLN A 17 -5.20 -19.50 9.15
CA GLN A 17 -6.33 -20.17 9.79
C GLN A 17 -7.13 -19.20 10.68
N LEU A 18 -6.46 -18.41 11.51
CA LEU A 18 -7.10 -17.45 12.40
C LEU A 18 -7.78 -16.30 11.66
N LEU A 19 -7.17 -15.83 10.56
CA LEU A 19 -7.74 -14.82 9.65
C LEU A 19 -8.93 -15.36 8.85
N GLY A 20 -9.11 -16.68 8.79
CA GLY A 20 -10.28 -17.32 8.21
C GLY A 20 -11.56 -17.14 9.03
N ALA A 21 -11.50 -16.65 10.27
CA ALA A 21 -12.70 -16.32 11.03
C ALA A 21 -13.41 -15.07 10.47
N PRO A 22 -14.76 -15.03 10.48
CA PRO A 22 -15.52 -13.84 10.10
C PRO A 22 -15.05 -12.60 10.87
N HIS A 23 -15.02 -11.45 10.19
CA HIS A 23 -14.65 -10.17 10.80
C HIS A 23 -13.28 -10.14 11.51
N ALA A 24 -12.35 -11.03 11.12
CA ALA A 24 -10.97 -10.97 11.57
C ALA A 24 -10.19 -9.83 10.88
N ALA A 25 -9.23 -9.25 11.59
CA ALA A 25 -8.31 -8.26 11.05
C ALA A 25 -6.86 -8.58 11.44
N ALA A 26 -5.95 -8.45 10.48
CA ALA A 26 -4.52 -8.54 10.70
C ALA A 26 -3.97 -7.28 11.39
N LEU A 27 -3.14 -7.47 12.41
CA LEU A 27 -2.44 -6.41 13.13
C LEU A 27 -0.92 -6.64 13.06
N SER A 28 -0.20 -5.68 12.48
CA SER A 28 1.27 -5.61 12.55
C SER A 28 1.71 -4.41 13.39
N GLY A 29 2.04 -3.29 12.73
CA GLY A 29 2.51 -2.08 13.42
C GLY A 29 1.45 -1.27 14.17
N GLY A 30 0.16 -1.54 13.91
CA GLY A 30 -0.96 -0.85 14.55
C GLY A 30 -1.18 0.62 14.17
N THR A 31 -0.32 1.21 13.33
CA THR A 31 -0.33 2.64 12.99
C THR A 31 -1.54 3.09 12.17
N ASP A 32 -2.32 2.17 11.60
CA ASP A 32 -3.61 2.46 10.94
C ASP A 32 -4.79 1.78 11.64
N LEU A 33 -4.72 0.45 11.82
CA LEU A 33 -5.84 -0.34 12.35
C LEU A 33 -6.30 0.12 13.73
N ILE A 34 -5.37 0.36 14.67
CA ILE A 34 -5.73 0.74 16.04
C ILE A 34 -6.43 2.10 16.08
N GLY A 35 -6.00 3.06 15.26
CA GLY A 35 -6.69 4.34 15.12
C GLY A 35 -8.14 4.14 14.65
N ARG A 36 -8.34 3.38 13.57
CA ARG A 36 -9.68 3.05 13.07
C ARG A 36 -10.56 2.32 14.07
N MET A 37 -9.98 1.47 14.93
CA MET A 37 -10.72 0.80 15.99
C MET A 37 -11.15 1.76 17.09
N LYS A 38 -10.30 2.74 17.45
CA LYS A 38 -10.63 3.78 18.44
C LYS A 38 -11.75 4.67 17.95
N ASP A 39 -11.73 5.00 16.66
CA ASP A 39 -12.74 5.84 16.00
C ASP A 39 -13.99 5.05 15.57
N TYR A 40 -14.08 3.76 15.89
CA TYR A 40 -15.18 2.85 15.52
C TYR A 40 -15.43 2.69 14.00
N VAL A 41 -14.54 3.20 13.15
CA VAL A 41 -14.52 2.98 11.70
C VAL A 41 -14.29 1.50 11.37
N SER A 42 -13.63 0.76 12.25
CA SER A 42 -13.44 -0.68 12.11
C SER A 42 -13.65 -1.37 13.45
N SER A 43 -14.48 -2.41 13.46
CA SER A 43 -14.84 -3.16 14.66
C SER A 43 -14.66 -4.66 14.41
N PRO A 44 -13.42 -5.14 14.22
CA PRO A 44 -13.19 -6.57 14.05
C PRO A 44 -13.57 -7.32 15.34
N GLU A 45 -14.05 -8.54 15.19
CA GLU A 45 -14.33 -9.42 16.33
C GLU A 45 -13.06 -10.15 16.79
N ARG A 46 -12.11 -10.33 15.87
CA ARG A 46 -10.79 -10.91 16.14
C ARG A 46 -9.68 -10.06 15.54
N VAL A 47 -8.61 -9.87 16.32
CA VAL A 47 -7.37 -9.25 15.87
C VAL A 47 -6.24 -10.27 15.92
N VAL A 48 -5.65 -10.54 14.75
CA VAL A 48 -4.54 -11.50 14.58
C VAL A 48 -3.22 -10.74 14.52
N TYR A 49 -2.40 -10.87 15.55
CA TYR A 49 -1.13 -10.18 15.69
C TYR A 49 0.00 -10.90 14.96
N LEU A 50 0.53 -10.26 13.91
CA LEU A 50 1.47 -10.88 12.97
C LEU A 50 2.94 -10.68 13.33
N LYS A 51 3.25 -9.79 14.28
CA LYS A 51 4.63 -9.34 14.51
C LYS A 51 5.53 -10.43 15.11
N ASP A 52 4.93 -11.43 15.75
CA ASP A 52 5.67 -12.53 16.36
C ASP A 52 6.10 -13.60 15.34
N ILE A 53 5.53 -13.57 14.12
CA ILE A 53 5.93 -14.42 13.01
C ILE A 53 7.19 -13.82 12.36
N LYS A 54 8.35 -14.24 12.84
CA LYS A 54 9.65 -13.70 12.41
C LYS A 54 9.89 -13.81 10.91
N ASP A 55 9.38 -14.86 10.27
CA ASP A 55 9.53 -15.11 8.82
C ASP A 55 8.80 -14.07 7.94
N LEU A 56 7.90 -13.27 8.52
CA LEU A 56 7.28 -12.16 7.80
C LEU A 56 8.20 -10.95 7.69
N ALA A 57 9.31 -10.89 8.42
CA ALA A 57 10.23 -9.75 8.40
C ALA A 57 11.60 -10.14 7.82
N GLY A 58 12.22 -9.19 7.15
CA GLY A 58 13.53 -9.36 6.55
C GLY A 58 13.62 -8.73 5.16
N ILE A 59 14.86 -8.52 4.73
CA ILE A 59 15.20 -8.12 3.37
C ILE A 59 16.28 -9.08 2.91
N SER A 60 16.10 -9.66 1.73
CA SER A 60 17.03 -10.63 1.17
C SER A 60 17.12 -10.51 -0.36
N GLY A 61 18.12 -11.15 -0.94
CA GLY A 61 18.45 -10.98 -2.35
C GLY A 61 19.38 -9.79 -2.61
N GLY A 62 19.73 -9.57 -3.87
CA GLY A 62 20.71 -8.58 -4.28
C GLY A 62 20.80 -8.44 -5.80
N PRO A 63 21.84 -7.76 -6.32
CA PRO A 63 22.09 -7.60 -7.75
C PRO A 63 22.20 -8.95 -8.49
N ASP A 64 22.71 -9.97 -7.82
CA ASP A 64 23.00 -11.30 -8.40
C ASP A 64 21.87 -12.33 -8.21
N THR A 65 20.73 -11.93 -7.65
CA THR A 65 19.57 -12.82 -7.46
C THR A 65 18.46 -12.53 -8.47
N VAL A 66 17.39 -13.32 -8.48
CA VAL A 66 16.21 -13.07 -9.32
C VAL A 66 15.42 -11.82 -8.91
N GLY A 67 15.71 -11.26 -7.74
CA GLY A 67 15.03 -10.09 -7.20
C GLY A 67 15.43 -9.77 -5.76
N LEU A 68 15.13 -8.54 -5.33
CA LEU A 68 15.18 -8.14 -3.92
C LEU A 68 13.83 -8.46 -3.27
N THR A 69 13.84 -9.24 -2.21
CA THR A 69 12.65 -9.64 -1.46
C THR A 69 12.56 -8.84 -0.16
N ILE A 70 11.36 -8.36 0.16
CA ILE A 70 11.05 -7.64 1.41
C ILE A 70 9.84 -8.33 2.06
N GLY A 71 10.02 -8.83 3.27
CA GLY A 71 8.93 -9.40 4.06
C GLY A 71 7.85 -8.37 4.41
N ALA A 72 6.59 -8.80 4.45
CA ALA A 72 5.45 -7.93 4.75
C ALA A 72 5.51 -7.31 6.15
N GLY A 73 6.12 -8.00 7.11
CA GLY A 73 6.37 -7.55 8.48
C GLY A 73 7.62 -6.69 8.65
N THR A 74 8.43 -6.47 7.60
CA THR A 74 9.62 -5.62 7.67
C THR A 74 9.23 -4.19 8.01
N ARG A 75 9.87 -3.61 9.03
CA ARG A 75 9.57 -2.25 9.48
C ARG A 75 10.06 -1.23 8.45
N LEU A 76 9.38 -0.09 8.35
CA LEU A 76 9.82 0.97 7.45
C LEU A 76 11.18 1.54 7.86
N ALA A 77 11.49 1.58 9.16
CA ALA A 77 12.81 1.94 9.65
C ALA A 77 13.91 0.97 9.18
N ASP A 78 13.62 -0.33 9.09
CA ASP A 78 14.59 -1.33 8.62
C ASP A 78 14.84 -1.19 7.11
N ILE A 79 13.80 -0.88 6.33
CA ILE A 79 13.92 -0.51 4.91
C ILE A 79 14.85 0.70 4.72
N LEU A 80 14.74 1.71 5.58
CA LEU A 80 15.59 2.91 5.51
C LEU A 80 17.06 2.64 5.83
N ASN A 81 17.32 1.69 6.73
CA ASN A 81 18.67 1.32 7.14
C ASN A 81 19.33 0.29 6.20
N HIS A 82 18.59 -0.25 5.23
CA HIS A 82 19.10 -1.30 4.33
C HIS A 82 19.87 -0.72 3.13
N LYS A 83 21.22 -0.74 3.20
CA LYS A 83 22.12 -0.14 2.20
C LYS A 83 21.85 -0.60 0.77
N VAL A 84 21.75 -1.91 0.54
CA VAL A 84 21.51 -2.49 -0.80
C VAL A 84 20.17 -2.02 -1.37
N LEU A 85 19.15 -1.79 -0.51
CA LEU A 85 17.84 -1.34 -0.97
C LEU A 85 17.90 0.14 -1.35
N ARG A 86 18.62 0.96 -0.57
CA ARG A 86 18.82 2.38 -0.86
C ARG A 86 19.49 2.58 -2.22
N GLU A 87 20.49 1.77 -2.54
CA GLU A 87 21.23 1.85 -3.80
C GLU A 87 20.43 1.28 -4.98
N ALA A 88 19.80 0.11 -4.81
CA ALA A 88 19.11 -0.56 -5.90
C ALA A 88 17.70 -0.02 -6.16
N CYS A 89 17.01 0.49 -5.14
CA CYS A 89 15.63 0.95 -5.18
C CYS A 89 15.47 2.34 -4.53
N PRO A 90 16.19 3.38 -4.98
CA PRO A 90 16.11 4.72 -4.40
C PRO A 90 14.68 5.30 -4.38
N ALA A 91 13.83 4.98 -5.36
CA ALA A 91 12.43 5.39 -5.37
C ALA A 91 11.65 4.85 -4.16
N LEU A 92 11.85 3.58 -3.78
CA LEU A 92 11.20 2.98 -2.62
C LEU A 92 11.77 3.55 -1.32
N TRP A 93 13.09 3.72 -1.25
CA TRP A 93 13.75 4.29 -0.08
C TRP A 93 13.28 5.73 0.18
N GLN A 94 13.23 6.57 -0.86
CA GLN A 94 12.73 7.96 -0.79
C GLN A 94 11.28 8.00 -0.31
N ALA A 95 10.39 7.24 -0.94
CA ALA A 95 8.99 7.18 -0.50
C ALA A 95 8.84 6.68 0.94
N THR A 96 9.69 5.75 1.38
CA THR A 96 9.71 5.26 2.76
C THR A 96 10.14 6.33 3.76
N LEU A 97 11.13 7.16 3.40
CA LEU A 97 11.67 8.23 4.26
C LEU A 97 10.56 9.22 4.61
N GLU A 98 9.69 9.46 3.64
CA GLU A 98 8.63 10.43 3.72
C GLU A 98 7.40 9.95 4.49
N VAL A 99 7.28 8.65 4.81
CA VAL A 99 6.09 8.14 5.53
C VAL A 99 6.08 8.62 6.98
N GLY A 100 5.10 9.47 7.32
CA GLY A 100 4.79 9.83 8.70
C GLY A 100 5.99 10.38 9.48
N THR A 101 6.07 10.02 10.76
CA THR A 101 7.19 10.36 11.65
C THR A 101 8.16 9.19 11.82
N PRO A 102 9.38 9.40 12.33
CA PRO A 102 10.27 8.30 12.72
C PRO A 102 9.61 7.27 13.65
N GLN A 103 8.77 7.71 14.60
CA GLN A 103 8.03 6.83 15.52
C GLN A 103 7.03 5.96 14.76
N ILE A 104 6.32 6.53 13.78
CA ILE A 104 5.44 5.77 12.89
C ILE A 104 6.28 4.76 12.09
N ARG A 105 7.43 5.15 11.51
CA ARG A 105 8.27 4.24 10.71
C ARG A 105 8.93 3.12 11.52
N ASN A 106 9.19 3.35 12.80
CA ASN A 106 9.70 2.33 13.73
C ASN A 106 8.65 1.25 14.04
N MET A 107 7.37 1.52 13.81
CA MET A 107 6.25 0.61 14.07
C MET A 107 5.64 0.06 12.80
N ALA A 108 5.43 0.91 11.79
CA ALA A 108 4.82 0.57 10.52
C ALA A 108 5.64 -0.48 9.77
N THR A 109 4.94 -1.36 9.07
CA THR A 109 5.52 -2.44 8.28
C THR A 109 5.19 -2.25 6.81
N LEU A 110 5.91 -2.93 5.91
CA LEU A 110 5.63 -2.92 4.47
C LEU A 110 4.15 -3.26 4.19
N GLY A 111 3.69 -4.42 4.67
CA GLY A 111 2.32 -4.89 4.48
C GLY A 111 1.30 -3.96 5.12
N GLY A 112 1.59 -3.46 6.33
CA GLY A 112 0.75 -2.45 6.98
C GLY A 112 0.60 -1.17 6.16
N ASN A 113 1.65 -0.73 5.45
CA ASN A 113 1.59 0.43 4.57
C ASN A 113 0.78 0.15 3.29
N LEU A 114 0.96 -1.02 2.67
CA LEU A 114 0.23 -1.41 1.44
C LEU A 114 -1.26 -1.60 1.66
N PHE A 115 -1.66 -2.05 2.85
CA PHE A 115 -3.07 -2.31 3.21
C PHE A 115 -3.68 -1.27 4.15
N GLN A 116 -3.05 -0.10 4.28
CA GLN A 116 -3.65 0.99 5.06
C GLN A 116 -4.91 1.54 4.37
N ARG A 117 -5.89 1.98 5.15
CA ARG A 117 -7.20 2.41 4.64
C ARG A 117 -7.26 3.90 4.29
N PRO A 118 -8.20 4.33 3.42
CA PRO A 118 -8.36 5.72 3.03
C PRO A 118 -8.41 6.71 4.21
N ARG A 119 -7.99 7.95 3.93
CA ARG A 119 -7.86 9.03 4.92
C ARG A 119 -8.95 10.10 4.80
N ASP A 120 -9.83 10.00 3.80
CA ASP A 120 -10.89 10.97 3.60
C ASP A 120 -11.81 11.05 4.83
N TRP A 121 -12.28 12.26 5.13
CA TRP A 121 -13.07 12.52 6.33
C TRP A 121 -14.39 11.77 6.36
N TYR A 122 -14.99 11.44 5.21
CA TYR A 122 -16.29 10.76 5.18
C TYR A 122 -16.14 9.28 5.50
N TYR A 123 -15.14 8.60 4.93
CA TYR A 123 -14.74 7.26 5.33
C TYR A 123 -14.37 7.21 6.80
N ARG A 124 -13.55 8.17 7.26
CA ARG A 124 -13.12 8.26 8.67
C ARG A 124 -14.26 8.62 9.63
N ALA A 125 -15.35 9.20 9.14
CA ALA A 125 -16.59 9.42 9.88
C ALA A 125 -17.60 8.25 9.77
N GLY A 126 -17.25 7.15 9.10
CA GLY A 126 -18.08 5.95 9.02
C GLY A 126 -19.07 5.90 7.86
N HIS A 127 -18.97 6.79 6.86
CA HIS A 127 -19.84 6.77 5.67
C HIS A 127 -19.44 5.70 4.62
N GLY A 128 -18.41 4.91 4.89
CA GLY A 128 -17.90 3.88 3.98
C GLY A 128 -17.13 4.45 2.79
N LEU A 129 -16.64 3.56 1.91
CA LEU A 129 -15.73 3.91 0.82
C LEU A 129 -16.37 4.77 -0.29
N LEU A 130 -17.68 4.62 -0.50
CA LEU A 130 -18.41 5.41 -1.51
C LEU A 130 -18.91 6.74 -0.94
N ALA A 131 -18.89 6.92 0.38
CA ALA A 131 -19.34 8.12 1.06
C ALA A 131 -20.73 8.63 0.58
N MET A 132 -21.70 7.71 0.45
CA MET A 132 -23.06 8.03 -0.01
C MET A 132 -24.01 8.23 1.17
N LYS A 133 -24.86 9.26 1.11
CA LYS A 133 -25.94 9.53 2.06
C LYS A 133 -27.20 9.92 1.31
N ASP A 134 -28.31 9.22 1.55
CA ASP A 134 -29.61 9.48 0.91
C ASP A 134 -29.53 9.58 -0.62
N GLY A 135 -28.72 8.70 -1.24
CA GLY A 135 -28.50 8.66 -2.69
C GLY A 135 -27.55 9.73 -3.23
N LYS A 136 -26.97 10.59 -2.39
CA LYS A 136 -26.06 11.67 -2.79
C LYS A 136 -24.62 11.38 -2.35
N SER A 137 -23.66 11.78 -3.19
CA SER A 137 -22.23 11.68 -2.87
C SER A 137 -21.81 12.81 -1.95
N LEU A 138 -21.32 12.47 -0.75
CA LEU A 138 -20.80 13.44 0.19
C LEU A 138 -19.50 14.09 -0.31
N LEU A 139 -18.72 13.37 -1.13
CA LEU A 139 -17.51 13.92 -1.74
C LEU A 139 -17.85 14.93 -2.85
N ARG A 140 -18.85 14.67 -3.71
CA ARG A 140 -19.20 15.62 -4.77
C ARG A 140 -19.88 16.88 -4.25
N GLU A 141 -20.75 16.72 -3.26
CA GLU A 141 -21.56 17.82 -2.70
C GLU A 141 -20.87 18.54 -1.53
N GLY A 142 -19.75 18.00 -1.05
CA GLY A 142 -19.06 18.46 0.14
C GLY A 142 -17.63 18.88 -0.13
N ASP A 143 -16.81 18.85 0.93
CA ASP A 143 -15.39 19.13 0.79
C ASP A 143 -14.71 17.92 0.14
N ASN A 144 -13.95 18.18 -0.92
CA ASN A 144 -13.27 17.18 -1.72
C ASN A 144 -11.85 17.60 -2.12
N ARG A 145 -11.25 18.56 -1.41
CA ARG A 145 -9.92 19.10 -1.75
C ARG A 145 -8.79 18.06 -1.82
N TYR A 146 -9.00 16.86 -1.25
CA TYR A 146 -8.05 15.74 -1.26
C TYR A 146 -8.62 14.47 -1.93
N ALA A 147 -9.73 14.62 -2.67
CA ALA A 147 -10.37 13.52 -3.38
C ALA A 147 -9.65 13.18 -4.69
N ALA A 148 -10.01 12.05 -5.27
CA ALA A 148 -9.49 11.60 -6.55
C ALA A 148 -9.81 12.60 -7.69
N ILE A 149 -8.85 12.74 -8.61
CA ILE A 149 -8.99 13.52 -9.86
C ILE A 149 -8.91 12.63 -11.11
N PHE A 150 -8.46 11.38 -10.97
CA PHE A 150 -8.57 10.33 -11.98
C PHE A 150 -9.51 9.22 -11.49
N GLN A 151 -10.09 8.46 -12.43
CA GLN A 151 -11.12 7.44 -12.16
C GLN A 151 -12.33 7.97 -11.40
N THR A 152 -12.81 9.16 -11.79
CA THR A 152 -13.88 9.89 -11.12
C THR A 152 -15.26 9.64 -11.71
N ASP A 153 -15.43 8.68 -12.62
CA ASP A 153 -16.74 8.36 -13.22
C ASP A 153 -17.68 7.66 -12.22
N GLY A 154 -17.13 7.00 -11.20
CA GLY A 154 -17.88 6.31 -10.14
C GLY A 154 -18.02 7.10 -8.83
N ASP A 155 -18.52 6.43 -7.80
CA ASP A 155 -18.72 7.03 -6.45
C ASP A 155 -17.50 6.88 -5.52
N ALA A 156 -16.59 5.96 -5.84
CA ALA A 156 -15.34 5.81 -5.11
C ALA A 156 -14.40 6.97 -5.45
N LEU A 157 -14.48 8.04 -4.68
CA LEU A 157 -13.69 9.28 -4.89
C LEU A 157 -12.60 9.49 -3.83
N PHE A 158 -12.36 8.52 -2.95
CA PHE A 158 -11.21 8.52 -2.06
C PHE A 158 -9.91 8.32 -2.87
N VAL A 159 -8.76 8.57 -2.25
CA VAL A 159 -7.45 8.27 -2.84
C VAL A 159 -6.76 7.13 -2.13
N ASN A 160 -6.00 6.32 -2.88
CA ASN A 160 -5.15 5.30 -2.27
C ASN A 160 -4.10 5.97 -1.35
N PRO A 161 -4.03 5.59 -0.07
CA PRO A 161 -3.15 6.23 0.91
C PRO A 161 -1.71 5.68 0.95
N SER A 162 -1.40 4.61 0.19
CA SER A 162 -0.10 3.94 0.32
C SER A 162 0.98 4.64 -0.48
N SER A 163 1.89 5.32 0.22
CA SER A 163 3.10 5.88 -0.38
C SER A 163 4.06 4.82 -0.93
N LEU A 164 4.06 3.59 -0.39
CA LEU A 164 4.96 2.53 -0.87
C LEU A 164 4.38 1.74 -2.05
N ALA A 165 3.07 1.73 -2.24
CA ALA A 165 2.46 1.08 -3.40
C ALA A 165 2.96 1.69 -4.71
N VAL A 166 3.07 3.03 -4.77
CA VAL A 166 3.46 3.79 -5.96
C VAL A 166 4.86 3.37 -6.49
N PRO A 167 5.95 3.43 -5.70
CA PRO A 167 7.26 2.98 -6.17
C PRO A 167 7.32 1.47 -6.40
N LEU A 168 6.62 0.64 -5.62
CA LEU A 168 6.63 -0.81 -5.84
C LEU A 168 6.00 -1.17 -7.18
N ILE A 169 4.91 -0.51 -7.57
CA ILE A 169 4.28 -0.70 -8.89
C ILE A 169 5.19 -0.18 -9.99
N ALA A 170 5.82 0.99 -9.81
CA ALA A 170 6.78 1.52 -10.79
C ALA A 170 7.96 0.56 -10.99
N LEU A 171 8.40 -0.10 -9.92
CA LEU A 171 9.46 -1.11 -9.92
C LEU A 171 8.99 -2.50 -10.38
N ARG A 172 7.73 -2.64 -10.82
CA ARG A 172 7.11 -3.92 -11.26
C ARG A 172 7.18 -5.03 -10.20
N ALA A 173 7.02 -4.64 -8.94
CA ALA A 173 7.09 -5.59 -7.84
C ALA A 173 5.87 -6.52 -7.83
N SER A 174 6.09 -7.75 -7.35
CA SER A 174 5.04 -8.76 -7.14
C SER A 174 4.89 -9.08 -5.65
N ALA A 175 3.65 -9.28 -5.19
CA ALA A 175 3.32 -9.70 -3.84
C ALA A 175 3.03 -11.20 -3.80
N THR A 176 3.62 -11.90 -2.84
CA THR A 176 3.27 -13.29 -2.49
C THR A 176 2.21 -13.26 -1.40
N ILE A 177 1.12 -14.00 -1.64
CA ILE A 177 -0.05 -14.09 -0.76
C ILE A 177 -0.27 -15.57 -0.44
N VAL A 178 -0.41 -15.88 0.84
CA VAL A 178 -0.75 -17.21 1.32
C VAL A 178 -2.17 -17.15 1.88
N GLY A 179 -3.00 -18.12 1.53
CA GLY A 179 -4.37 -18.24 2.00
C GLY A 179 -4.81 -19.69 2.14
N PRO A 180 -6.10 -19.92 2.43
CA PRO A 180 -6.66 -21.26 2.62
C PRO A 180 -6.49 -22.18 1.40
N GLU A 181 -6.45 -21.60 0.19
CA GLU A 181 -6.30 -22.31 -1.09
C GLU A 181 -4.84 -22.49 -1.53
N GLY A 182 -3.88 -22.05 -0.71
CA GLY A 182 -2.45 -22.15 -0.98
C GLY A 182 -1.78 -20.79 -1.22
N GLU A 183 -0.65 -20.82 -1.92
CA GLU A 183 0.15 -19.63 -2.24
C GLU A 183 -0.14 -19.14 -3.65
N ARG A 184 -0.28 -17.82 -3.81
CA ARG A 184 -0.35 -17.16 -5.11
C ARG A 184 0.55 -15.93 -5.14
N THR A 185 1.01 -15.58 -6.34
CA THR A 185 1.78 -14.36 -6.58
C THR A 185 1.01 -13.47 -7.55
N VAL A 186 0.92 -12.17 -7.23
CA VAL A 186 0.28 -11.15 -8.07
C VAL A 186 1.17 -9.92 -8.20
N ALA A 187 1.02 -9.16 -9.29
CA ALA A 187 1.62 -7.83 -9.35
C ALA A 187 1.06 -6.95 -8.22
N VAL A 188 1.89 -6.10 -7.61
CA VAL A 188 1.45 -5.20 -6.51
C VAL A 188 0.29 -4.30 -6.94
N GLU A 189 0.22 -3.94 -8.22
CA GLU A 189 -0.88 -3.15 -8.77
C GLU A 189 -2.24 -3.86 -8.67
N HIS A 190 -2.24 -5.20 -8.73
CA HIS A 190 -3.45 -6.01 -8.60
C HIS A 190 -3.86 -6.26 -7.15
N LEU A 191 -3.19 -5.65 -6.16
CA LEU A 191 -3.67 -5.61 -4.77
C LEU A 191 -4.84 -4.64 -4.56
N TYR A 192 -5.06 -3.74 -5.53
CA TYR A 192 -5.99 -2.62 -5.42
C TYR A 192 -7.11 -2.74 -6.44
N GLN A 193 -8.31 -2.33 -6.05
CA GLN A 193 -9.47 -2.26 -6.94
C GLN A 193 -10.36 -1.08 -6.59
N VAL A 194 -11.16 -0.63 -7.55
CA VAL A 194 -12.13 0.46 -7.34
C VAL A 194 -13.46 -0.13 -6.88
N PRO A 195 -13.93 0.16 -5.66
CA PRO A 195 -15.25 -0.25 -5.20
C PRO A 195 -16.35 0.34 -6.09
N LYS A 196 -17.35 -0.46 -6.47
CA LYS A 196 -18.46 -0.01 -7.34
C LYS A 196 -19.79 0.06 -6.61
N LYS A 197 -19.95 -0.71 -5.53
CA LYS A 197 -21.17 -0.74 -4.71
C LYS A 197 -20.83 -0.84 -3.22
N LYS A 198 -21.83 -0.56 -2.39
CA LYS A 198 -21.72 -0.71 -0.93
C LYS A 198 -21.36 -2.15 -0.57
N GLY A 199 -20.33 -2.32 0.25
CA GLY A 199 -19.81 -3.63 0.66
C GLY A 199 -18.59 -4.10 -0.13
N ASP A 200 -18.32 -3.52 -1.30
CA ASP A 200 -17.08 -3.76 -2.01
C ASP A 200 -15.86 -3.27 -1.20
N ARG A 201 -14.70 -3.87 -1.46
CA ARG A 201 -13.42 -3.53 -0.82
C ARG A 201 -12.51 -2.83 -1.81
N GLU A 202 -11.66 -1.94 -1.33
CA GLU A 202 -10.61 -1.28 -2.13
C GLU A 202 -9.35 -2.15 -2.33
N LEU A 203 -9.33 -3.33 -1.69
CA LEU A 203 -8.23 -4.29 -1.71
C LEU A 203 -8.74 -5.63 -2.26
N THR A 204 -7.89 -6.36 -2.98
CA THR A 204 -8.21 -7.64 -3.63
C THR A 204 -7.83 -8.87 -2.80
N LEU A 205 -7.35 -8.71 -1.57
CA LEU A 205 -7.11 -9.84 -0.67
C LEU A 205 -8.43 -10.50 -0.30
N HIS A 206 -8.51 -11.80 -0.56
CA HIS A 206 -9.63 -12.65 -0.20
C HIS A 206 -9.65 -12.87 1.32
N HIS A 207 -10.77 -13.41 1.80
CA HIS A 207 -10.93 -13.76 3.20
C HIS A 207 -9.91 -14.84 3.61
N GLY A 208 -9.27 -14.69 4.78
CA GLY A 208 -8.21 -15.59 5.23
C GLY A 208 -6.85 -15.43 4.53
N GLU A 209 -6.71 -14.52 3.56
CA GLU A 209 -5.42 -14.30 2.89
C GLU A 209 -4.49 -13.38 3.68
N LEU A 210 -3.20 -13.66 3.56
CA LEU A 210 -2.11 -12.91 4.15
C LEU A 210 -0.99 -12.71 3.12
N MET A 211 -0.66 -11.45 2.82
CA MET A 211 0.55 -11.15 2.05
C MET A 211 1.79 -11.39 2.92
N THR A 212 2.72 -12.20 2.45
CA THR A 212 3.93 -12.58 3.22
C THR A 212 5.16 -11.78 2.82
N LYS A 213 5.29 -11.44 1.53
CA LYS A 213 6.47 -10.72 0.99
C LYS A 213 6.15 -10.01 -0.32
N VAL A 214 7.02 -9.07 -0.67
CA VAL A 214 7.09 -8.42 -1.98
C VAL A 214 8.45 -8.72 -2.60
N THR A 215 8.47 -9.05 -3.89
CA THR A 215 9.67 -9.28 -4.69
C THR A 215 9.79 -8.20 -5.75
N ILE A 216 10.95 -7.56 -5.83
CA ILE A 216 11.30 -6.53 -6.81
C ILE A 216 12.30 -7.13 -7.80
N PRO A 217 12.03 -7.17 -9.11
CA PRO A 217 12.93 -7.77 -10.10
C PRO A 217 14.28 -7.05 -10.18
N THR A 218 15.32 -7.72 -10.68
CA THR A 218 16.70 -7.20 -10.75
C THR A 218 17.02 -6.35 -11.97
N ASP A 219 16.24 -6.40 -13.05
CA ASP A 219 16.41 -5.54 -14.24
C ASP A 219 15.91 -4.11 -13.98
N LYS A 220 16.56 -3.45 -13.02
CA LYS A 220 16.13 -2.15 -12.50
C LYS A 220 16.64 -1.04 -13.40
N GLY A 221 15.70 -0.35 -14.04
CA GLY A 221 15.97 0.97 -14.62
C GLY A 221 16.32 2.01 -13.54
N LYS A 222 16.74 3.20 -13.98
CA LYS A 222 16.87 4.36 -13.08
C LYS A 222 15.50 4.69 -12.50
N ASN A 223 15.42 4.89 -11.19
CA ASN A 223 14.15 5.12 -10.53
C ASN A 223 14.23 6.24 -9.49
N ALA A 224 13.14 6.96 -9.32
CA ALA A 224 13.02 8.02 -8.34
C ALA A 224 11.55 8.16 -7.90
N SER A 225 11.35 8.70 -6.70
CA SER A 225 10.04 9.14 -6.22
C SER A 225 10.09 10.60 -5.81
N TYR A 226 9.01 11.32 -6.05
CA TYR A 226 8.82 12.69 -5.60
C TYR A 226 7.39 12.91 -5.13
N GLU A 227 7.23 13.61 -4.02
CA GLU A 227 5.92 13.94 -3.45
C GLU A 227 5.80 15.43 -3.18
N ALA A 228 4.59 15.93 -3.42
CA ALA A 228 4.18 17.28 -3.09
C ALA A 228 3.25 17.25 -1.87
N ARG A 229 3.49 18.14 -0.91
CA ARG A 229 2.77 18.25 0.36
C ARG A 229 2.48 19.70 0.70
N GLN A 230 1.52 19.94 1.60
CA GLN A 230 1.30 21.28 2.13
C GLN A 230 2.37 21.65 3.16
N LYS A 231 2.77 20.68 4.01
CA LYS A 231 3.79 20.87 5.03
C LYS A 231 5.05 20.08 4.69
N ARG A 232 6.20 20.57 5.19
CA ARG A 232 7.51 19.94 4.98
C ARG A 232 7.69 18.60 5.70
N ALA A 233 6.93 18.33 6.76
CA ALA A 233 7.05 17.09 7.54
C ALA A 233 5.72 16.74 8.19
N HIS A 234 5.53 15.44 8.46
CA HIS A 234 4.34 14.88 9.10
C HIS A 234 3.03 15.29 8.39
N ASP A 235 3.01 15.12 7.07
CA ASP A 235 1.87 15.41 6.22
C ASP A 235 1.68 14.29 5.21
N TRP A 236 0.47 14.18 4.67
CA TRP A 236 0.19 13.23 3.60
C TRP A 236 0.53 13.87 2.25
N PRO A 237 1.03 13.09 1.28
CA PRO A 237 1.24 13.60 -0.08
C PRO A 237 -0.10 14.03 -0.68
N LEU A 238 -0.16 15.26 -1.19
CA LEU A 238 -1.23 15.70 -2.11
C LEU A 238 -1.13 14.91 -3.41
N VAL A 239 0.10 14.79 -3.92
CA VAL A 239 0.44 13.99 -5.10
C VAL A 239 1.80 13.35 -4.83
N LEU A 240 1.95 12.10 -5.26
CA LEU A 240 3.22 11.38 -5.31
C LEU A 240 3.41 10.85 -6.73
N ALA A 241 4.64 10.89 -7.25
CA ALA A 241 5.00 10.27 -8.50
C ALA A 241 6.22 9.38 -8.31
N SER A 242 6.18 8.16 -8.83
CA SER A 242 7.36 7.28 -8.92
C SER A 242 7.57 6.85 -10.36
N VAL A 243 8.84 6.87 -10.78
CA VAL A 243 9.24 6.46 -12.13
C VAL A 243 10.25 5.32 -12.09
N ASN A 244 10.19 4.44 -13.08
CA ASN A 244 11.25 3.49 -13.41
C ASN A 244 11.52 3.55 -14.92
N LEU A 245 12.73 3.95 -15.29
CA LEU A 245 13.12 4.23 -16.67
C LEU A 245 14.30 3.35 -17.08
N THR A 246 14.17 2.65 -18.20
CA THR A 246 15.28 1.96 -18.87
C THR A 246 15.79 2.85 -20.01
N PHE A 247 17.11 2.92 -20.17
CA PHE A 247 17.77 3.77 -21.15
C PHE A 247 18.58 2.92 -22.14
N ASP A 248 18.67 3.40 -23.38
CA ASP A 248 19.68 3.02 -24.36
C ASP A 248 20.39 4.30 -24.82
N GLY A 249 21.67 4.45 -24.43
CA GLY A 249 22.34 5.74 -24.43
C GLY A 249 21.59 6.76 -23.58
N ASP A 250 21.20 7.87 -24.20
CA ASP A 250 20.40 8.93 -23.57
C ASP A 250 18.88 8.74 -23.75
N ALA A 251 18.45 7.83 -24.61
CA ALA A 251 17.05 7.64 -24.95
C ALA A 251 16.35 6.68 -23.98
N VAL A 252 15.16 7.06 -23.50
CA VAL A 252 14.32 6.19 -22.68
C VAL A 252 13.66 5.11 -23.54
N THR A 253 13.98 3.84 -23.31
CA THR A 253 13.40 2.69 -24.03
C THR A 253 12.19 2.07 -23.35
N ARG A 254 12.09 2.22 -22.02
CA ARG A 254 10.95 1.75 -21.22
C ARG A 254 10.67 2.73 -20.10
N ALA A 255 9.41 3.09 -19.92
CA ALA A 255 8.98 4.01 -18.87
C ALA A 255 7.78 3.45 -18.09
N HIS A 256 7.92 3.38 -16.77
CA HIS A 256 6.80 3.16 -15.85
C HIS A 256 6.62 4.43 -15.01
N VAL A 257 5.44 5.05 -15.09
CA VAL A 257 5.11 6.27 -14.35
C VAL A 257 3.85 6.01 -13.53
N ILE A 258 3.98 6.00 -12.21
CA ILE A 258 2.87 5.73 -11.28
C ILE A 258 2.64 6.97 -10.41
N LEU A 259 1.39 7.35 -10.25
CA LEU A 259 0.95 8.48 -9.43
C LEU A 259 0.16 7.97 -8.20
N GLY A 260 0.38 8.60 -7.05
CA GLY A 260 -0.39 8.41 -5.82
C GLY A 260 -1.09 9.71 -5.41
N GLY A 261 -2.10 9.58 -4.54
CA GLY A 261 -2.88 10.73 -4.06
C GLY A 261 -3.86 11.32 -5.08
N VAL A 262 -4.03 10.69 -6.25
CA VAL A 262 -4.82 11.24 -7.36
C VAL A 262 -5.97 10.33 -7.84
N ALA A 263 -6.03 9.10 -7.35
CA ALA A 263 -7.03 8.10 -7.74
C ALA A 263 -7.30 7.10 -6.59
N PRO A 264 -8.41 6.34 -6.63
CA PRO A 264 -8.74 5.33 -5.61
C PRO A 264 -7.74 4.16 -5.54
N ILE A 265 -6.98 3.94 -6.62
CA ILE A 265 -5.86 3.01 -6.72
C ILE A 265 -4.60 3.77 -7.15
N PRO A 266 -3.38 3.26 -6.92
CA PRO A 266 -2.18 3.84 -7.54
C PRO A 266 -2.35 3.93 -9.06
N TRP A 267 -2.18 5.12 -9.62
CA TRP A 267 -2.57 5.43 -10.99
C TRP A 267 -1.39 5.29 -11.95
N ARG A 268 -1.48 4.34 -12.88
CA ARG A 268 -0.50 4.21 -13.96
C ARG A 268 -0.77 5.26 -15.03
N SER A 269 0.18 6.18 -15.24
CA SER A 269 0.09 7.22 -16.25
C SER A 269 0.74 6.79 -17.57
N GLU A 270 -0.04 6.10 -18.40
CA GLU A 270 0.39 5.70 -19.76
C GLU A 270 0.71 6.90 -20.65
N ALA A 271 -0.01 8.02 -20.46
CA ALA A 271 0.24 9.26 -21.18
C ALA A 271 1.61 9.86 -20.84
N ALA A 272 1.99 9.89 -19.56
CA ALA A 272 3.30 10.38 -19.14
C ALA A 272 4.42 9.45 -19.60
N ALA A 273 4.22 8.12 -19.53
CA ALA A 273 5.19 7.16 -20.04
C ALA A 273 5.46 7.37 -21.54
N ARG A 274 4.41 7.48 -22.37
CA ARG A 274 4.56 7.75 -23.81
C ARG A 274 5.25 9.08 -24.13
N ALA A 275 5.03 10.11 -23.30
CA ALA A 275 5.62 11.43 -23.54
C ALA A 275 7.15 11.44 -23.39
N ILE A 276 7.71 10.53 -22.59
CA ILE A 276 9.15 10.45 -22.31
C ILE A 276 9.83 9.29 -23.03
N THR A 277 9.12 8.25 -23.48
CA THR A 277 9.73 7.16 -24.26
C THR A 277 10.26 7.68 -25.60
N GLY A 278 11.49 7.31 -25.94
CA GLY A 278 12.23 7.77 -27.12
C GLY A 278 12.80 9.18 -27.00
N LYS A 279 12.66 9.82 -25.83
CA LYS A 279 13.31 11.08 -25.49
C LYS A 279 14.60 10.85 -24.71
#